data_AF-A0A6P1CLI9-F1
#
_entry.id   AF-A0A6P1CLI9-F1
#
_cell.length_a   1.000
_cell.length_b   1.000
_cell.length_c   1.000
_cell.angle_alpha   90.00
_cell.angle_beta   90.00
_cell.angle_gamma   90.00
#
_symmetry.space_group_name_H-M   'P 1'
#
loop_
_entity.id
_entity.type
_entity.pdbx_description
1 polymer ?
#
loop_
_entity_poly.entity_id
_entity_poly.type
_entity_poly.pdbx_seq_one_letter_code
_entity_poly.pdbx_strand_id
1 'polypeptide(L)'
;MDEIDWQRSTLMHIIDKGVTASTPTPFPAARVHTETVGRVVDRIAQFTVGAYRTLTGTDDDDYHQACARLAEVSTAYQDLINELAAGTRRLPRLDHPTT
;
A
#
# COMPACT_ATOMS: atom_id res chain seq x y z
N MET A 1 11.27 -8.48 -17.64
CA MET A 1 10.93 -7.71 -16.43
C MET A 1 11.96 -6.60 -16.35
N ASP A 2 11.52 -5.35 -16.40
CA ASP A 2 12.42 -4.21 -16.40
C ASP A 2 13.06 -4.02 -15.01
N GLU A 3 14.26 -3.45 -14.95
CA GLU A 3 15.02 -3.28 -13.68
C GLU A 3 14.19 -2.54 -12.61
N ILE A 4 13.44 -1.53 -13.04
CA ILE A 4 12.56 -0.75 -12.17
C ILE A 4 11.43 -1.60 -11.58
N ASP A 5 10.83 -2.49 -12.38
CA ASP A 5 9.76 -3.37 -11.89
C ASP A 5 10.29 -4.37 -10.88
N TRP A 6 11.51 -4.89 -11.10
CA TRP A 6 12.16 -5.79 -10.16
C TRP A 6 12.49 -5.09 -8.83
N GLN A 7 13.04 -3.88 -8.87
CA GLN A 7 13.33 -3.07 -7.69
C GLN A 7 12.04 -2.74 -6.92
N ARG A 8 10.98 -2.34 -7.63
CA ARG A 8 9.65 -2.07 -7.05
C ARG A 8 9.10 -3.30 -6.34
N SER A 9 9.11 -4.46 -7.00
CA SER A 9 8.66 -5.71 -6.40
C SER A 9 9.48 -6.10 -5.17
N THR A 10 10.79 -5.86 -5.19
CA THR A 10 11.69 -6.13 -4.07
C THR A 10 11.37 -5.23 -2.88
N LEU A 11 11.15 -3.94 -3.10
CA LEU A 11 10.76 -2.99 -2.07
C LEU A 11 9.41 -3.36 -1.44
N MET A 12 8.41 -3.70 -2.25
CA MET A 12 7.11 -4.15 -1.74
C MET A 12 7.26 -5.37 -0.82
N HIS A 13 8.06 -6.35 -1.21
CA HIS A 13 8.31 -7.56 -0.42
C HIS A 13 9.04 -7.26 0.89
N ILE A 14 10.01 -6.36 0.88
CA ILE A 14 10.73 -5.92 2.09
C ILE A 14 9.75 -5.25 3.06
N ILE A 15 8.87 -4.37 2.55
CA ILE A 15 7.83 -3.71 3.35
C ILE A 15 6.90 -4.77 3.96
N ASP A 16 6.38 -5.70 3.16
CA ASP A 16 5.44 -6.71 3.64
C ASP A 16 6.04 -7.61 4.71
N LYS A 17 7.31 -8.01 4.55
CA LYS A 17 8.06 -8.74 5.57
C LYS A 17 8.25 -7.92 6.85
N GLY A 18 8.65 -6.66 6.71
CA GLY A 18 8.84 -5.76 7.85
C GLY A 18 7.57 -5.54 8.65
N VAL A 19 6.45 -5.31 7.97
CA VAL A 19 5.13 -5.14 8.59
C VAL A 19 4.71 -6.44 9.29
N THR A 20 4.80 -7.58 8.62
CA THR A 20 4.42 -8.88 9.20
C THR A 20 5.22 -9.17 10.47
N ALA A 21 6.52 -8.84 10.49
CA ALA A 21 7.38 -9.01 11.66
C ALA A 21 7.06 -8.02 12.80
N SER A 22 6.49 -6.86 12.49
CA SER A 22 6.20 -5.79 13.47
C SER A 22 4.75 -5.84 13.99
N THR A 23 3.85 -6.54 13.31
CA THR A 23 2.45 -6.67 13.73
C THR A 23 2.26 -7.78 14.76
N PRO A 24 1.42 -7.57 15.79
CA PRO A 24 1.10 -8.62 16.75
C PRO A 24 0.36 -9.79 16.07
N THR A 25 0.34 -10.95 16.72
CA THR A 25 -0.44 -12.09 16.21
C THR A 25 -1.92 -11.70 16.15
N PRO A 26 -2.55 -11.71 14.95
CA PRO A 26 -3.90 -11.20 14.79
C PRO A 26 -4.95 -12.16 15.35
N PHE A 27 -6.07 -11.62 15.86
CA PHE A 27 -7.14 -12.41 16.47
C PHE A 27 -7.67 -13.52 15.54
N PRO A 28 -8.03 -14.72 16.05
CA PRO A 28 -8.48 -15.86 15.24
C PRO A 28 -9.51 -15.54 14.15
N ALA A 29 -10.44 -14.63 14.43
CA ALA A 29 -11.51 -14.19 13.54
C ALA A 29 -11.24 -12.86 12.79
N ALA A 30 -10.02 -12.32 12.86
CA ALA A 30 -9.65 -11.09 12.18
C ALA A 30 -9.81 -11.25 10.66
N ARG A 31 -10.38 -10.22 10.02
CA ARG A 31 -10.68 -10.24 8.59
C ARG A 31 -9.38 -10.14 7.78
N VAL A 32 -9.33 -10.85 6.65
CA VAL A 32 -8.20 -10.76 5.71
C VAL A 32 -8.37 -9.52 4.84
N HIS A 33 -7.32 -8.71 4.71
CA HIS A 33 -7.27 -7.59 3.78
C HIS A 33 -7.09 -8.09 2.35
N THR A 34 -7.55 -7.32 1.36
CA THR A 34 -7.50 -7.71 -0.07
C THR A 34 -6.12 -7.52 -0.70
N GLU A 35 -5.30 -6.68 -0.10
CA GLU A 35 -3.98 -6.28 -0.59
C GLU A 35 -2.95 -6.34 0.55
N THR A 36 -1.68 -6.55 0.21
CA THR A 36 -0.55 -6.42 1.13
C THR A 36 -0.21 -4.95 1.35
N VAL A 37 0.57 -4.62 2.39
CA VAL A 37 0.95 -3.22 2.68
C VAL A 37 1.88 -2.68 1.61
N GLY A 38 2.81 -3.48 1.12
CA GLY A 38 3.70 -3.14 0.01
C GLY A 38 2.92 -2.72 -1.23
N ARG A 39 1.84 -3.43 -1.56
CA ARG A 39 0.96 -3.04 -2.69
C ARG A 39 0.23 -1.72 -2.44
N VAL A 40 -0.25 -1.48 -1.22
CA VAL A 40 -0.87 -0.19 -0.85
C VAL A 40 0.14 0.95 -0.98
N VAL A 41 1.38 0.76 -0.50
CA VAL A 41 2.46 1.75 -0.61
C VAL A 41 2.85 2.01 -2.07
N ASP A 42 2.95 0.98 -2.90
CA ASP A 42 3.20 1.16 -4.34
C ASP A 42 2.10 1.99 -5.00
N ARG A 43 0.84 1.75 -4.66
CA ARG A 43 -0.29 2.55 -5.16
C ARG A 43 -0.22 4.01 -4.70
N ILE A 44 0.16 4.27 -3.45
CA ILE A 44 0.41 5.64 -2.96
C ILE A 44 1.49 6.31 -3.80
N ALA A 45 2.62 5.62 -4.04
CA ALA A 45 3.71 6.16 -4.85
C ALA A 45 3.25 6.48 -6.29
N GLN A 46 2.45 5.61 -6.91
CA GLN A 46 1.87 5.86 -8.24
C GLN A 46 0.97 7.11 -8.26
N PHE A 47 0.08 7.27 -7.27
CA PHE A 47 -0.79 8.44 -7.19
C PHE A 47 -0.01 9.72 -6.92
N THR A 48 1.03 9.67 -6.08
CA THR A 48 1.94 10.81 -5.84
C THR A 48 2.60 11.26 -7.13
N VAL A 49 3.15 10.32 -7.93
CA VAL A 49 3.73 10.65 -9.24
C VAL A 49 2.67 11.23 -10.19
N GLY A 50 1.45 10.71 -10.16
CA GLY A 50 0.32 11.25 -10.92
C GLY A 50 0.00 12.70 -10.56
N ALA A 51 -0.14 13.00 -9.26
CA ALA A 51 -0.41 14.35 -8.77
C ALA A 51 0.73 15.33 -9.10
N TYR A 52 1.98 14.90 -9.02
CA TYR A 52 3.11 15.75 -9.45
C TYR A 52 3.10 16.05 -10.95
N ARG A 53 2.65 15.12 -11.78
CA ARG A 53 2.52 15.35 -13.23
C ARG A 53 1.40 16.33 -13.54
N THR A 54 0.26 16.24 -12.86
CA THR A 54 -0.87 17.17 -13.06
C THR A 54 -0.52 18.59 -12.57
N LEU A 55 0.30 18.72 -11.53
CA LEU A 55 0.82 20.02 -11.07
C LEU A 55 1.59 20.79 -12.15
N THR A 56 2.24 20.07 -13.08
CA THR A 56 2.96 20.68 -14.21
C THR A 56 2.06 20.99 -15.41
N GLY A 57 0.79 20.59 -15.36
CA GLY A 57 -0.22 20.86 -16.39
C GLY A 57 -0.94 22.20 -16.18
N THR A 58 -1.86 22.52 -17.08
CA THR A 58 -2.67 23.75 -17.03
C THR A 58 -4.08 23.54 -16.46
N ASP A 59 -4.47 22.29 -16.17
CA ASP A 59 -5.79 21.95 -15.67
C ASP A 59 -5.77 21.74 -14.16
N ASP A 60 -6.41 22.68 -13.44
CA ASP A 60 -6.47 22.70 -11.98
C ASP A 60 -7.42 21.63 -11.42
N ASP A 61 -8.43 21.21 -12.20
CA ASP A 61 -9.40 20.18 -11.76
C ASP A 61 -8.73 18.80 -11.70
N ASP A 62 -7.90 18.47 -12.70
CA ASP A 62 -7.11 17.24 -12.73
C ASP A 62 -6.13 17.15 -11.54
N TYR A 63 -5.53 18.28 -11.15
CA TYR A 63 -4.65 18.33 -9.97
C TYR A 63 -5.41 18.12 -8.66
N HIS A 64 -6.55 18.79 -8.49
CA HIS A 64 -7.40 18.61 -7.30
C HIS A 64 -7.91 17.17 -7.19
N GLN A 65 -8.34 16.56 -8.30
CA GLN A 65 -8.79 15.17 -8.32
C GLN A 65 -7.66 14.20 -7.95
N ALA A 66 -6.46 14.40 -8.49
CA ALA A 66 -5.29 13.58 -8.15
C ALA A 66 -4.92 13.71 -6.66
N CYS A 67 -4.95 14.93 -6.12
CA CYS A 67 -4.72 15.18 -4.70
C CYS A 67 -5.78 14.53 -3.81
N ALA A 68 -7.07 14.63 -4.18
CA ALA A 68 -8.16 13.99 -3.44
C ALA A 68 -7.98 12.47 -3.41
N ARG A 69 -7.64 11.86 -4.54
CA ARG A 69 -7.39 10.41 -4.61
C ARG A 69 -6.19 9.98 -3.77
N LEU A 70 -5.12 10.78 -3.74
CA LEU A 70 -3.96 10.56 -2.89
C LEU A 70 -4.32 10.63 -1.40
N ALA A 71 -5.16 11.60 -1.00
CA ALA A 71 -5.62 11.73 0.37
C ALA A 71 -6.49 10.52 0.82
N GLU A 72 -7.38 10.04 -0.05
CA GLU A 72 -8.20 8.85 0.20
C GLU A 72 -7.34 7.62 0.46
N VAL A 73 -6.37 7.33 -0.43
CA VAL A 73 -5.52 6.14 -0.26
C VAL A 73 -4.61 6.25 0.95
N SER A 74 -4.15 7.46 1.28
CA SER A 74 -3.28 7.70 2.45
C SER A 74 -4.05 7.51 3.75
N THR A 75 -5.31 7.96 3.79
CA THR A 75 -6.22 7.73 4.93
C THR A 75 -6.50 6.24 5.10
N ALA A 76 -6.85 5.54 4.01
CA ALA A 76 -7.09 4.11 4.04
C ALA A 76 -5.84 3.30 4.47
N TYR A 77 -4.64 3.76 4.09
CA TYR A 77 -3.38 3.18 4.57
C TYR A 77 -3.22 3.36 6.08
N GLN A 78 -3.47 4.56 6.60
CA GLN A 78 -3.37 4.80 8.04
C GLN A 78 -4.37 3.95 8.83
N ASP A 79 -5.60 3.83 8.35
CA ASP A 79 -6.62 2.96 8.94
C ASP A 79 -6.16 1.49 8.95
N LEU A 80 -5.61 1.00 7.84
CA LEU A 80 -5.06 -0.34 7.76
C LEU A 80 -3.94 -0.56 8.79
N ILE A 81 -2.99 0.38 8.91
CA ILE A 81 -1.91 0.27 9.90
C ILE A 81 -2.48 0.23 11.33
N ASN A 82 -3.49 1.04 11.63
CA ASN A 82 -4.15 1.03 12.93
C ASN A 82 -4.83 -0.32 13.21
N GLU A 83 -5.56 -0.88 12.24
CA GLU A 83 -6.20 -2.20 12.38
C GLU A 83 -5.18 -3.34 12.55
N LEU A 84 -4.04 -3.26 11.85
CA LEU A 84 -2.95 -4.23 11.98
C LEU A 84 -2.27 -4.13 13.35
N ALA A 85 -2.01 -2.92 13.83
CA ALA A 85 -1.45 -2.69 15.17
C ALA A 85 -2.40 -3.17 16.27
N ALA A 86 -3.71 -3.06 16.05
CA ALA A 86 -4.74 -3.59 16.95
C ALA A 86 -4.96 -5.12 16.80
N GLY A 87 -4.35 -5.77 15.81
CA GLY A 87 -4.52 -7.20 15.52
C GLY A 87 -5.92 -7.57 15.00
N THR A 88 -6.73 -6.59 14.60
CA THR A 88 -8.11 -6.77 14.11
C THR A 88 -8.17 -7.06 12.61
N ARG A 89 -7.07 -6.83 11.89
CA ARG A 89 -6.90 -7.18 10.47
C ARG A 89 -5.74 -8.13 10.27
N ARG A 90 -5.84 -8.95 9.22
CA ARG A 90 -4.80 -9.86 8.74
C ARG A 90 -4.40 -9.48 7.33
N LEU A 91 -3.10 -9.47 7.06
CA LEU A 91 -2.61 -9.35 5.69
C LEU A 91 -2.82 -10.68 4.95
N PRO A 92 -3.04 -10.63 3.63
CA PRO A 92 -3.00 -11.84 2.82
C PRO A 92 -1.60 -12.45 2.96
N ARG A 93 -1.54 -13.77 3.10
CA ARG A 93 -0.25 -14.47 3.15
C ARG A 93 0.44 -14.19 1.82
N LEU A 94 1.69 -13.72 1.88
CA LEU A 94 2.54 -13.75 0.70
C LEU A 94 2.66 -15.23 0.34
N ASP A 95 2.00 -15.65 -0.72
CA ASP A 95 2.09 -17.02 -1.20
C ASP A 95 3.56 -17.28 -1.57
N HIS A 96 4.31 -17.83 -0.63
CA HIS A 96 5.50 -18.58 -0.99
C HIS A 96 4.97 -19.82 -1.72
N PRO A 97 5.40 -20.11 -2.97
CA PRO A 97 5.12 -21.40 -3.55
C PRO A 97 5.59 -22.45 -2.54
N THR A 98 4.64 -23.25 -2.07
CA THR A 98 4.90 -24.38 -1.19
C THR A 98 5.63 -25.40 -2.05
N THR A 99 6.96 -25.47 -1.89
CA THR A 99 7.76 -26.58 -2.39
C THR A 99 7.49 -27.82 -1.56
#